data_AF-A0AAW1X772-F1
#
_entry.id   AF-A0AAW1X772-F1
#
_cell.length_a   1.000
_cell.length_b   1.000
_cell.length_c   1.000
_cell.angle_alpha   90.00
_cell.angle_beta   90.00
_cell.angle_gamma   90.00
#
_symmetry.space_group_name_H-M   'P 1'
#
loop_
_entity.id
_entity.type
_entity.pdbx_description
1 polymer ?
#
loop_
_entity_poly.entity_id
_entity_poly.type
_entity_poly.pdbx_seq_one_letter_code
_entity_poly.pdbx_strand_id
1 'polypeptide(L)'
;MEKQEEQPWRVLEFYSGIGGMRYSLMKAGVNAIVVEAFDINDTANDVYQHNFGHRPYQGNIQSLTAADLDGYSANVWLLSPPCQPYTRQGLQKQSGDARAFFISPDS
;
A
#
# COMPACT_ATOMS: atom_id res chain seq x y z
N MET A 1 -37.36 1.62 -10.59
CA MET A 1 -36.19 1.01 -9.92
C MET A 1 -35.02 1.90 -10.27
N GLU A 2 -34.79 2.92 -9.44
CA GLU A 2 -33.64 3.81 -9.57
C GLU A 2 -32.39 2.94 -9.41
N LYS A 3 -31.57 2.83 -10.46
CA LYS A 3 -30.21 2.36 -10.26
C LYS A 3 -29.56 3.42 -9.40
N GLN A 4 -29.38 3.12 -8.12
CA GLN A 4 -28.43 3.88 -7.31
C GLN A 4 -27.12 3.83 -8.09
N GLU A 5 -26.69 4.96 -8.64
CA GLU A 5 -25.34 5.10 -9.16
C GLU A 5 -24.43 4.92 -7.95
N GLU A 6 -24.01 3.67 -7.71
CA GLU A 6 -23.03 3.38 -6.68
C GLU A 6 -21.82 4.24 -6.99
N GLN A 7 -21.50 5.17 -6.10
CA GLN A 7 -20.33 6.02 -6.25
C GLN A 7 -19.10 5.11 -6.29
N PRO A 8 -18.15 5.35 -7.21
CA PRO A 8 -16.96 4.52 -7.30
C PRO A 8 -16.21 4.54 -5.97
N TRP A 9 -15.79 3.36 -5.49
CA TRP A 9 -14.99 3.22 -4.29
C TRP A 9 -13.68 3.98 -4.46
N ARG A 10 -13.42 4.96 -3.59
CA ARG A 10 -12.16 5.71 -3.60
C ARG A 10 -11.10 4.90 -2.88
N VAL A 11 -10.06 4.49 -3.58
CA VAL A 11 -9.03 3.59 -3.08
C VAL A 11 -7.70 4.34 -2.92
N LEU A 12 -7.06 4.18 -1.76
CA LEU A 12 -5.64 4.52 -1.57
C LEU A 12 -4.80 3.26 -1.67
N GLU A 13 -3.75 3.31 -2.47
CA GLU A 13 -2.88 2.18 -2.77
C GLU A 13 -1.50 2.40 -2.10
N PHE A 14 -1.29 1.81 -0.94
CA PHE A 14 -0.02 1.85 -0.22
C PHE A 14 0.86 0.66 -0.60
N TYR A 15 2.14 0.94 -0.88
CA TYR A 15 3.09 -0.02 -1.47
C TYR A 15 2.59 -0.52 -2.83
N SER A 16 2.26 0.43 -3.72
CA SER A 16 1.62 0.14 -5.01
C SER A 16 2.50 -0.67 -5.96
N GLY A 17 3.82 -0.61 -5.79
CA GLY A 17 4.79 -1.20 -6.70
C GLY A 17 4.53 -0.72 -8.13
N ILE A 18 4.43 -1.68 -9.04
CA ILE A 18 4.15 -1.42 -10.47
C ILE A 18 2.65 -1.33 -10.80
N GLY A 19 1.75 -1.39 -9.81
CA GLY A 19 0.30 -1.23 -9.98
C GLY A 19 -0.48 -2.52 -10.23
N GLY A 20 -0.06 -3.62 -9.60
CA GLY A 20 -0.74 -4.91 -9.69
C GLY A 20 -2.17 -4.91 -9.12
N MET A 21 -2.41 -4.19 -8.02
CA MET A 21 -3.76 -4.12 -7.44
C MET A 21 -4.68 -3.24 -8.30
N ARG A 22 -4.20 -2.11 -8.82
CA ARG A 22 -4.94 -1.30 -9.80
C ARG A 22 -5.37 -2.10 -11.03
N TYR A 23 -4.47 -2.90 -11.59
CA TYR A 23 -4.79 -3.78 -12.71
C TYR A 23 -5.86 -4.82 -12.35
N SER A 24 -5.79 -5.39 -11.14
CA SER A 24 -6.77 -6.36 -10.65
C SER A 24 -8.16 -5.75 -10.46
N LEU A 25 -8.25 -4.51 -9.94
CA LEU A 25 -9.52 -3.77 -9.82
C LEU A 25 -10.16 -3.53 -11.18
N MET A 26 -9.38 -3.08 -12.18
CA MET A 26 -9.86 -2.88 -13.55
C MET A 26 -10.36 -4.20 -14.17
N LYS A 27 -9.61 -5.28 -14.00
CA LYS A 27 -9.98 -6.60 -14.56
C LYS A 27 -11.18 -7.23 -13.87
N ALA A 28 -11.33 -7.01 -12.56
CA ALA A 28 -12.46 -7.51 -11.79
C ALA A 28 -13.78 -6.75 -12.08
N GLY A 29 -13.73 -5.65 -12.83
CA GLY A 29 -14.91 -4.83 -13.12
C GLY A 29 -15.50 -4.16 -11.88
N VAL A 30 -14.69 -3.98 -10.83
CA VAL A 30 -15.11 -3.30 -9.61
C VAL A 30 -15.21 -1.82 -9.91
N ASN A 31 -16.31 -1.19 -9.50
CA ASN A 31 -16.48 0.26 -9.59
C ASN A 31 -15.61 0.95 -8.53
N ALA A 32 -14.30 1.00 -8.75
CA ALA A 32 -13.31 1.57 -7.84
C ALA A 32 -12.34 2.47 -8.59
N ILE A 33 -12.00 3.61 -8.00
CA ILE A 33 -11.02 4.57 -8.51
C ILE A 33 -9.86 4.66 -7.54
N VAL A 34 -8.64 4.44 -8.03
CA VAL A 34 -7.42 4.69 -7.24
C VAL A 34 -7.22 6.20 -7.22
N VAL A 35 -7.40 6.81 -6.04
CA VAL A 35 -7.28 8.26 -5.83
C VAL A 35 -5.82 8.64 -5.67
N GLU A 36 -5.06 7.84 -4.93
CA GLU A 36 -3.62 8.03 -4.78
C GLU A 36 -2.92 6.70 -4.57
N ALA A 37 -1.68 6.62 -5.04
CA ALA A 37 -0.79 5.48 -4.85
C ALA A 37 0.51 5.96 -4.18
N PHE A 38 1.10 5.12 -3.34
CA PHE A 38 2.33 5.43 -2.60
C PHE A 38 3.34 4.30 -2.75
N ASP A 39 4.56 4.62 -3.17
CA ASP A 39 5.69 3.70 -3.17
C ASP A 39 7.01 4.46 -2.98
N ILE A 40 7.92 3.87 -2.21
CA ILE A 40 9.25 4.45 -1.96
C ILE A 40 10.22 4.20 -3.13
N ASN A 41 9.94 3.19 -3.97
CA ASN A 41 10.82 2.79 -5.06
C ASN A 41 10.53 3.60 -6.32
N ASP A 42 11.45 4.51 -6.66
CA ASP A 42 11.36 5.38 -7.84
C ASP A 42 11.20 4.60 -9.16
N THR A 43 11.93 3.48 -9.31
CA THR A 43 11.83 2.61 -10.49
C THR A 43 10.44 1.99 -10.60
N ALA A 44 9.81 1.64 -9.48
CA ALA A 44 8.44 1.14 -9.50
C ALA A 44 7.45 2.23 -9.90
N ASN A 45 7.67 3.47 -9.42
CA ASN A 45 6.87 4.64 -9.78
C ASN A 45 6.96 5.00 -11.26
N ASP A 46 8.14 4.89 -11.87
CA ASP A 46 8.34 5.07 -13.31
C ASP A 46 7.52 4.07 -14.12
N VAL A 47 7.58 2.80 -13.73
CA VAL A 47 6.82 1.73 -14.40
C VAL A 47 5.32 1.95 -14.22
N TYR A 48 4.87 2.32 -13.02
CA TYR A 48 3.47 2.62 -12.74
C TYR A 48 2.99 3.80 -13.60
N GLN A 49 3.76 4.89 -13.65
CA GLN A 49 3.44 6.07 -14.46
C GLN A 49 3.37 5.73 -15.95
N HIS A 50 4.31 4.92 -16.44
CA HIS A 50 4.30 4.48 -17.83
C HIS A 50 3.02 3.70 -18.18
N ASN A 51 2.55 2.84 -17.27
CA ASN A 51 1.37 2.00 -17.50
C ASN A 51 0.03 2.72 -17.30
N PHE A 52 -0.06 3.61 -16.30
CA PHE A 52 -1.33 4.20 -15.86
C PHE A 52 -1.43 5.71 -16.09
N GLY A 53 -0.37 6.37 -16.54
CA GLY A 53 -0.30 7.83 -16.67
C GLY A 53 -0.36 8.59 -15.34
N HIS A 54 -0.39 7.88 -14.21
CA HIS A 54 -0.43 8.40 -12.85
C HIS A 54 0.86 8.03 -12.14
N ARG A 55 1.63 8.99 -11.64
CA ARG A 55 2.83 8.67 -10.87
C ARG A 55 2.48 8.54 -9.39
N PRO A 56 2.76 7.40 -8.74
CA PRO A 56 2.59 7.28 -7.30
C PRO A 56 3.46 8.28 -6.54
N TYR A 57 3.00 8.70 -5.36
CA TYR A 57 3.74 9.58 -4.48
C TYR A 57 4.95 8.84 -3.87
N GLN A 58 6.14 9.38 -4.15
CA GLN A 58 7.39 8.87 -3.60
C GLN A 58 7.63 9.40 -2.18
N GLY A 59 6.94 8.82 -1.21
CA GLY A 59 7.06 9.24 0.18
C GLY A 59 6.90 8.10 1.18
N ASN A 60 7.49 8.29 2.36
CA ASN A 60 7.27 7.37 3.47
C ASN A 60 5.82 7.51 3.95
N ILE A 61 5.06 6.43 3.87
CA ILE A 61 3.66 6.36 4.33
C ILE A 61 3.55 6.72 5.82
N GLN A 62 4.62 6.51 6.61
CA GLN A 62 4.69 6.90 8.03
C GLN A 62 4.68 8.42 8.25
N SER A 63 4.92 9.23 7.22
CA SER A 63 4.87 10.69 7.30
C SER A 63 3.48 11.27 7.01
N LEU A 64 2.53 10.45 6.55
CA LEU A 64 1.16 10.89 6.30
C LEU A 64 0.43 11.07 7.64
N THR A 65 -0.17 12.24 7.82
CA THR A 65 -1.01 12.52 8.99
C THR A 65 -2.45 12.08 8.74
N ALA A 66 -3.23 11.92 9.81
CA ALA A 66 -4.67 11.66 9.68
C ALA A 66 -5.38 12.76 8.87
N ALA A 67 -4.94 14.02 8.98
CA ALA A 67 -5.50 15.13 8.21
C ALA A 67 -5.23 15.01 6.71
N ASP A 68 -4.05 14.51 6.31
CA ASP A 68 -3.73 14.25 4.91
C ASP A 68 -4.63 13.14 4.36
N LEU A 69 -4.82 12.07 5.14
CA LEU A 69 -5.68 10.93 4.79
C LEU A 69 -7.16 11.31 4.67
N ASP A 70 -7.65 12.16 5.56
CA ASP A 70 -9.01 12.72 5.50
C ASP A 70 -9.21 13.55 4.21
N GLY A 71 -8.18 14.27 3.77
CA GLY A 71 -8.20 15.05 2.53
C GLY A 71 -8.43 14.20 1.27
N TYR A 72 -7.99 12.93 1.27
CA TYR A 72 -8.22 12.02 0.15
C TYR A 72 -9.64 11.47 0.09
N SER A 73 -10.41 11.54 1.18
CA SER A 73 -11.79 11.01 1.28
C SER A 73 -11.89 9.58 0.74
N ALA A 74 -10.93 8.73 1.10
CA ALA A 74 -10.84 7.37 0.59
C ALA A 74 -11.76 6.42 1.35
N ASN A 75 -12.46 5.55 0.62
CA ASN A 75 -13.34 4.53 1.17
C ASN A 75 -12.59 3.23 1.49
N VAL A 76 -11.50 2.95 0.77
CA VAL A 76 -10.74 1.69 0.87
C VAL A 76 -9.25 1.99 0.90
N TRP A 77 -8.54 1.40 1.86
CA TRP A 77 -7.08 1.51 1.95
C TRP A 77 -6.48 0.14 1.67
N LEU A 78 -5.72 0.03 0.58
CA LEU A 78 -4.99 -1.16 0.22
C LEU A 78 -3.56 -1.03 0.73
N LEU A 79 -3.17 -1.88 1.67
CA LEU A 79 -1.83 -1.92 2.23
C LEU A 79 -1.19 -3.24 1.81
N SER A 80 -0.12 -3.16 1.02
CA SER A 80 0.73 -4.32 0.68
C SER A 80 2.08 -4.22 1.41
N PRO A 81 2.11 -4.26 2.76
CA PRO A 81 3.37 -4.14 3.48
C PRO A 81 4.34 -5.23 3.04
N PRO A 82 5.65 -4.93 2.94
CA PRO A 82 6.65 -5.92 2.58
C PRO A 82 6.59 -7.09 3.56
N CYS A 83 6.49 -8.31 3.04
CA CYS A 83 6.29 -9.56 3.79
C CYS A 83 7.52 -10.01 4.62
N GLN A 84 8.44 -9.10 4.95
CA GLN A 84 9.61 -9.40 5.78
C GLN A 84 9.46 -8.76 7.17
N PRO A 85 9.49 -9.56 8.26
CA PRO A 85 10.15 -10.85 8.40
C PRO A 85 9.23 -11.95 8.96
N TYR A 86 8.54 -12.71 8.10
CA TYR A 86 7.99 -14.02 8.52
C TYR A 86 8.30 -15.17 7.56
N THR A 87 9.27 -15.00 6.66
CA THR A 87 9.86 -16.12 5.94
C THR A 87 10.96 -16.74 6.80
N ARG A 88 10.57 -17.66 7.68
CA ARG A 88 11.49 -18.55 8.40
C ARG A 88 12.05 -19.58 7.41
N GLN A 89 13.03 -19.21 6.58
CA GLN A 89 13.89 -20.16 5.89
C GLN A 89 15.29 -20.09 6.49
N GLY A 90 15.74 -21.26 6.94
CA GLY A 90 16.66 -21.42 8.04
C GLY A 90 18.11 -21.08 7.72
N LEU A 91 18.84 -20.80 8.80
CA LEU A 91 20.13 -21.44 9.11
C LEU A 91 20.57 -20.91 10.49
N GLN A 92 20.86 -21.83 11.41
CA GLN A 92 21.62 -21.54 12.61
C GLN A 92 22.89 -20.78 12.23
N LYS A 93 23.03 -19.54 12.70
CA LYS A 93 24.31 -18.89 13.02
C LYS A 93 24.05 -17.65 13.87
N GLN A 94 23.91 -17.93 15.16
CA GLN A 94 24.58 -17.29 16.28
C GLN A 94 24.88 -15.79 16.20
N SER A 95 24.31 -15.08 17.17
CA SER A 95 24.81 -13.89 17.88
C SER A 95 25.21 -12.66 17.06
N GLY A 96 24.40 -11.60 17.16
CA GLY A 96 24.94 -10.23 17.07
C GLY A 96 24.06 -9.12 16.50
N ASP A 97 22.73 -9.16 16.53
CA ASP A 97 21.92 -8.00 16.11
C ASP A 97 21.04 -7.48 17.26
N ALA A 98 21.36 -6.26 17.71
CA ALA A 98 20.76 -5.54 18.82
C ALA A 98 19.47 -4.81 18.39
N ARG A 99 18.54 -5.53 17.75
CA ARG A 99 17.27 -4.95 17.25
C ARG A 99 16.04 -5.81 17.50
N ALA A 100 16.01 -6.51 18.62
CA ALA A 100 14.81 -7.18 19.12
C ALA A 100 14.61 -6.83 20.60
N PHE A 101 14.00 -5.68 20.87
CA PHE A 101 13.44 -5.41 22.20
C PHE A 101 12.07 -4.72 22.08
N PHE A 102 11.07 -5.58 21.91
CA PHE A 102 9.68 -5.39 22.33
C PHE A 102 9.25 -6.85 22.54
N ILE A 103 8.94 -7.38 23.72
CA ILE A 103 7.95 -6.95 24.72
C ILE A 103 8.32 -7.71 26.01
N SER A 104 8.48 -7.03 27.15
CA SER A 104 8.39 -7.68 28.46
C SER A 104 7.01 -7.39 29.03
N PRO A 105 6.10 -8.36 29.12
CA PRO A 105 5.03 -8.31 30.10
C PRO A 105 5.56 -8.82 31.45
N ASP A 106 5.38 -7.97 32.45
CA ASP A 106 5.49 -8.23 33.88
C ASP A 106 4.69 -9.47 34.31
N SER A 107 5.36 -10.43 34.97
CA SER A 107 4.91 -11.26 36.12
C SER A 107 5.91 -12.38 36.42
#